data_AF-A0A6P6VJ44-F1
#
_entry.id   AF-A0A6P6VJ44-F1
#
_cell.length_a   1.000
_cell.length_b   1.000
_cell.length_c   1.000
_cell.angle_alpha   90.00
_cell.angle_beta   90.00
_cell.angle_gamma   90.00
#
_symmetry.space_group_name_H-M   'P 1'
#
loop_
_entity.id
_entity.type
_entity.pdbx_description
1 polymer ?
#
loop_
_entity_poly.entity_id
_entity_poly.type
_entity_poly.pdbx_seq_one_letter_code
_entity_poly.pdbx_strand_id
1 'polypeptide(L)'
;MDRGTRDTNSELNFKVNEEDIAAISKLNEDQKVAFDTIIDAVFVHSKGSFFIDGPGGTGKTFLYRALLAAVRSKGCIALATASCGVATSILPGGRTAHSRFKIPLDMNPNNMCKVNKQSSLAKLLQQAKLIIWDEAPMTHRAGIEGVDRLFRDLMDNSELFGSKVMVFGGDFRQVLSVVVKGSKSDFIEASLVKSYIWPHLQKLKLKENMRARLDPDFSKYLLRIGNGTENTVKNESIHISQALLLRYTNEAESINQLITTVYPNFNIFSENTYSLINRAILTTKNDFVDQIDEKLIQKFPGTAFDYLSRDKCLDNSQQAILEDFMNSHTPNGFPL
;
A
#
# COMPACT_ATOMS: atom_id res chain seq x y z
N MET A 1 -6.22 34.27 -3.51
CA MET A 1 -5.15 33.39 -4.03
C MET A 1 -5.75 32.03 -4.32
N ASP A 2 -5.72 31.60 -5.58
CA ASP A 2 -6.36 30.38 -6.04
C ASP A 2 -5.71 29.15 -5.37
N ARG A 3 -6.51 28.34 -4.65
CA ARG A 3 -6.05 27.06 -4.07
C ARG A 3 -5.52 26.14 -5.17
N GLY A 4 -5.93 26.35 -6.42
CA GLY A 4 -5.60 25.49 -7.54
C GLY A 4 -4.13 25.46 -7.97
N THR A 5 -3.36 26.51 -7.68
CA THR A 5 -1.90 26.52 -7.89
C THR A 5 -1.12 25.82 -6.79
N ARG A 6 -1.68 25.64 -5.58
CA ARG A 6 -0.90 25.13 -4.44
C ARG A 6 -0.47 23.67 -4.58
N ASP A 7 -1.36 22.78 -4.98
CA ASP A 7 -1.03 21.35 -5.08
C ASP A 7 0.03 21.12 -6.17
N THR A 8 -0.15 21.73 -7.34
CA THR A 8 0.84 21.67 -8.42
C THR A 8 2.18 22.29 -8.00
N ASN A 9 2.15 23.47 -7.36
CA ASN A 9 3.37 24.10 -6.87
C ASN A 9 4.03 23.29 -5.75
N SER A 10 3.26 22.61 -4.91
CA SER A 10 3.79 21.72 -3.86
C SER A 10 4.51 20.51 -4.47
N GLU A 11 3.99 19.97 -5.57
CA GLU A 11 4.59 18.81 -6.24
C GLU A 11 5.80 19.24 -7.11
N LEU A 12 5.78 20.44 -7.71
CA LEU A 12 6.92 21.00 -8.45
C LEU A 12 8.07 21.42 -7.53
N ASN A 13 7.76 21.97 -6.35
CA ASN A 13 8.76 22.37 -5.36
C ASN A 13 9.02 21.26 -4.33
N PHE A 14 8.68 20.01 -4.67
CA PHE A 14 8.89 18.89 -3.77
C PHE A 14 10.39 18.72 -3.51
N LYS A 15 10.82 18.90 -2.26
CA LYS A 15 12.21 18.72 -1.87
C LYS A 15 12.57 17.24 -1.98
N VAL A 16 13.40 16.90 -2.96
CA VAL A 16 13.89 15.55 -3.15
C VAL A 16 14.91 15.23 -2.05
N ASN A 17 14.75 14.08 -1.40
CA ASN A 17 15.73 13.60 -0.42
C ASN A 17 17.01 13.14 -1.15
N GLU A 18 18.16 13.61 -0.70
CA GLU A 18 19.48 13.23 -1.26
C GLU A 18 19.71 11.72 -1.18
N GLU A 19 19.20 11.05 -0.14
CA GLU A 19 19.28 9.59 -0.01
C GLU A 19 18.54 8.87 -1.14
N ASP A 20 17.41 9.41 -1.60
CA ASP A 20 16.63 8.82 -2.70
C ASP A 20 17.30 9.03 -4.06
N ILE A 21 18.07 10.11 -4.22
CA ILE A 21 18.92 10.32 -5.39
C ILE A 21 20.10 9.35 -5.34
N ALA A 22 20.76 9.23 -4.18
CA ALA A 22 21.86 8.29 -3.98
C ALA A 22 21.42 6.83 -4.11
N ALA A 23 20.13 6.51 -3.91
CA ALA A 23 19.58 5.18 -4.12
C ALA A 23 19.74 4.69 -5.56
N ILE A 24 19.74 5.60 -6.55
CA ILE A 24 19.87 5.27 -7.98
C ILE A 24 21.17 4.52 -8.26
N SER A 25 22.28 4.90 -7.62
CA SER A 25 23.58 4.23 -7.81
C SER A 25 23.69 2.89 -7.06
N LYS A 26 22.74 2.58 -6.18
CA LYS A 26 22.70 1.37 -5.35
C LYS A 26 21.66 0.34 -5.82
N LEU A 27 20.99 0.60 -6.94
CA LEU A 27 20.05 -0.36 -7.53
C LEU A 27 20.80 -1.63 -7.96
N ASN A 28 20.22 -2.78 -7.68
CA ASN A 28 20.74 -4.05 -8.21
C ASN A 28 20.40 -4.19 -9.72
N GLU A 29 20.86 -5.26 -10.35
CA GLU A 29 20.74 -5.45 -11.80
C GLU A 29 19.28 -5.39 -12.30
N ASP A 30 18.38 -6.18 -11.71
CA ASP A 30 16.96 -6.20 -12.11
C ASP A 30 16.28 -4.83 -11.87
N GLN A 31 16.58 -4.18 -10.73
CA GLN A 31 16.06 -2.85 -10.42
C GLN A 31 16.59 -1.78 -11.37
N LYS A 32 17.86 -1.87 -11.77
CA LYS A 32 18.48 -0.93 -12.70
C LYS A 32 17.87 -1.07 -14.10
N VAL A 33 17.69 -2.29 -14.59
CA VAL A 33 17.00 -2.53 -15.86
C VAL A 33 15.58 -1.94 -15.83
N ALA A 34 14.85 -2.15 -14.73
CA ALA A 34 13.51 -1.57 -14.57
C ALA A 34 13.56 -0.03 -14.51
N PHE A 35 14.51 0.53 -13.78
CA PHE A 35 14.72 1.97 -13.65
C PHE A 35 15.00 2.61 -15.02
N ASP A 36 16.01 2.13 -15.73
CA ASP A 36 16.44 2.67 -17.02
C ASP A 36 15.29 2.62 -18.03
N THR A 37 14.60 1.46 -18.11
CA THR A 37 13.43 1.27 -18.99
C THR A 37 12.32 2.29 -18.72
N ILE A 38 12.00 2.53 -17.44
CA ILE A 38 10.92 3.46 -17.05
C ILE A 38 11.36 4.91 -17.26
N ILE A 39 12.61 5.26 -16.95
CA ILE A 39 13.14 6.62 -17.14
C ILE A 39 13.17 6.98 -18.62
N ASP A 40 13.55 6.06 -19.49
CA ASP A 40 13.47 6.25 -20.95
C ASP A 40 12.02 6.44 -21.41
N ALA A 41 11.08 5.67 -20.87
CA ALA A 41 9.66 5.88 -21.14
C ALA A 41 9.16 7.27 -20.71
N VAL A 42 9.67 7.81 -19.60
CA VAL A 42 9.32 9.14 -19.08
C VAL A 42 9.90 10.27 -19.92
N PHE A 43 11.17 10.19 -20.31
CA PHE A 43 11.88 11.33 -20.92
C PHE A 43 12.05 11.24 -22.44
N VAL A 44 12.03 10.03 -23.01
CA VAL A 44 12.21 9.81 -24.45
C VAL A 44 10.87 9.54 -25.12
N HIS A 45 10.12 8.54 -24.63
CA HIS A 45 8.90 8.09 -25.31
C HIS A 45 7.65 8.85 -24.89
N SER A 46 7.67 9.48 -23.71
CA SER A 46 6.52 10.17 -23.09
C SER A 46 5.27 9.30 -22.94
N LYS A 47 5.43 7.97 -22.87
CA LYS A 47 4.35 6.99 -22.68
C LYS A 47 4.90 5.65 -22.17
N GLY A 48 4.10 4.92 -21.40
CA GLY A 48 4.45 3.56 -20.97
C GLY A 48 3.55 3.05 -19.85
N SER A 49 3.32 1.75 -19.79
CA SER A 49 2.54 1.15 -18.71
C SER A 49 3.24 -0.12 -18.24
N PHE A 50 3.66 -0.12 -16.98
CA PHE A 50 4.55 -1.11 -16.42
C PHE A 50 3.92 -1.78 -15.20
N PHE A 51 4.30 -3.04 -14.95
CA PHE A 51 4.04 -3.72 -13.70
C PHE A 51 5.36 -4.26 -13.14
N ILE A 52 5.76 -3.75 -11.97
CA ILE A 52 6.91 -4.26 -11.22
C ILE A 52 6.46 -5.48 -10.41
N ASP A 53 6.79 -6.65 -10.92
CA ASP A 53 6.54 -7.94 -10.26
C ASP A 53 7.76 -8.30 -9.39
N GLY A 54 7.59 -8.21 -8.08
CA GLY A 54 8.65 -8.53 -7.14
C GLY A 54 8.09 -9.14 -5.87
N PRO A 55 8.60 -10.29 -5.40
CA PRO A 55 8.24 -10.83 -4.09
C PRO A 55 8.45 -9.85 -2.93
N GLY A 56 7.88 -10.18 -1.78
CA GLY A 56 8.22 -9.51 -0.53
C GLY A 56 9.74 -9.43 -0.31
N GLY A 57 10.26 -8.22 -0.12
CA GLY A 57 11.68 -7.99 0.18
C GLY A 57 12.60 -7.75 -1.02
N THR A 58 12.11 -7.70 -2.27
CA THR A 58 12.96 -7.44 -3.45
C THR A 58 13.29 -5.97 -3.71
N GLY A 59 12.94 -5.07 -2.80
CA GLY A 59 13.26 -3.65 -2.91
C GLY A 59 12.39 -2.85 -3.89
N LYS A 60 11.16 -3.29 -4.20
CA LYS A 60 10.19 -2.53 -5.02
C LYS A 60 10.07 -1.06 -4.59
N THR A 61 9.84 -0.81 -3.30
CA THR A 61 9.71 0.54 -2.76
C THR A 61 11.00 1.36 -2.89
N PHE A 62 12.16 0.72 -2.80
CA PHE A 62 13.46 1.36 -3.01
C PHE A 62 13.59 1.84 -4.47
N LEU A 63 13.19 1.00 -5.44
CA LEU A 63 13.11 1.38 -6.85
C LEU A 63 12.12 2.53 -7.09
N TYR A 64 10.93 2.50 -6.48
CA TYR A 64 9.95 3.59 -6.63
C TYR A 64 10.49 4.92 -6.12
N ARG A 65 11.18 4.92 -4.98
CA ARG A 65 11.81 6.14 -4.43
C ARG A 65 12.87 6.70 -5.37
N ALA A 66 13.72 5.83 -5.94
CA ALA A 66 14.70 6.22 -6.95
C ALA A 66 14.04 6.83 -8.21
N LEU A 67 12.98 6.20 -8.73
CA LEU A 67 12.22 6.72 -9.88
C LEU A 67 11.59 8.09 -9.59
N LEU A 68 10.93 8.24 -8.44
CA LEU A 68 10.33 9.51 -8.02
C LEU A 68 11.40 10.60 -7.89
N ALA A 69 12.54 10.30 -7.26
CA ALA A 69 13.64 11.24 -7.09
C ALA A 69 14.26 11.65 -8.43
N ALA A 70 14.49 10.70 -9.34
CA ALA A 70 15.04 10.96 -10.66
C ALA A 70 14.15 11.88 -11.51
N VAL A 71 12.82 11.71 -11.43
CA VAL A 71 11.88 12.57 -12.17
C VAL A 71 11.72 13.93 -11.51
N ARG A 72 11.55 13.98 -10.19
CA ARG A 72 11.36 15.23 -9.43
C ARG A 72 12.60 16.12 -9.43
N SER A 73 13.81 15.55 -9.39
CA SER A 73 15.06 16.31 -9.45
C SER A 73 15.25 17.07 -10.78
N LYS A 74 14.55 16.64 -11.85
CA LYS A 74 14.48 17.37 -13.13
C LYS A 74 13.34 18.39 -13.19
N GLY A 75 12.74 18.76 -12.05
CA GLY A 75 11.64 19.72 -11.96
C GLY A 75 10.32 19.23 -12.57
N CYS A 76 10.18 17.91 -12.79
CA CYS A 76 8.96 17.31 -13.34
C CYS A 76 8.07 16.75 -12.22
N ILE A 77 6.77 16.71 -12.46
CA ILE A 77 5.82 16.14 -11.50
C ILE A 77 5.83 14.61 -11.61
N ALA A 78 6.15 13.95 -10.50
CA ALA A 78 5.97 12.51 -10.33
C ALA A 78 5.08 12.24 -9.12
N LEU A 79 4.01 11.47 -9.32
CA LEU A 79 3.01 11.19 -8.30
C LEU A 79 3.21 9.80 -7.72
N ALA A 80 3.25 9.72 -6.39
CA ALA A 80 3.26 8.47 -5.66
C ALA A 80 1.86 8.16 -5.13
N THR A 81 1.35 6.99 -5.49
CA THR A 81 0.10 6.46 -4.98
C THR A 81 0.26 5.03 -4.50
N ALA A 82 -0.62 4.61 -3.59
CA ALA A 82 -0.75 3.21 -3.21
C ALA A 82 -2.19 2.85 -2.86
N SER A 83 -2.49 1.56 -2.81
CA SER A 83 -3.84 1.06 -2.51
C SER A 83 -4.27 1.26 -1.05
N CYS A 84 -3.32 1.24 -0.09
CA CYS A 84 -3.59 1.39 1.34
C CYS A 84 -2.77 2.52 1.99
N GLY A 85 -3.28 3.09 3.09
CA GLY A 85 -2.65 4.23 3.78
C GLY A 85 -1.23 3.96 4.26
N VAL A 86 -0.97 2.77 4.81
CA VAL A 86 0.37 2.39 5.29
C VAL A 86 1.39 2.34 4.16
N ALA A 87 1.03 1.82 2.99
CA ALA A 87 1.94 1.84 1.84
C ALA A 87 2.23 3.27 1.35
N THR A 88 1.26 4.19 1.48
CA THR A 88 1.46 5.59 1.07
C THR A 88 2.45 6.34 1.94
N SER A 89 2.52 6.06 3.25
CA SER A 89 3.42 6.77 4.17
C SER A 89 4.90 6.47 3.91
N ILE A 90 5.19 5.34 3.26
CA ILE A 90 6.57 4.92 2.92
C ILE A 90 7.07 5.65 1.65
N LEU A 91 6.15 6.12 0.79
CA LEU A 91 6.50 6.82 -0.44
C LEU A 91 6.52 8.35 -0.23
N PRO A 92 7.59 9.05 -0.65
CA PRO A 92 7.66 10.50 -0.53
C PRO A 92 6.51 11.22 -1.25
N GLY A 93 5.67 11.93 -0.49
CA GLY A 93 4.46 12.59 -1.03
C GLY A 93 3.34 11.61 -1.41
N GLY A 94 3.38 10.38 -0.89
CA GLY A 94 2.40 9.35 -1.17
C GLY A 94 0.98 9.76 -0.75
N ARG A 95 0.00 9.39 -1.58
CA ARG A 95 -1.43 9.48 -1.26
C ARG A 95 -2.16 8.21 -1.69
N THR A 96 -3.27 7.88 -1.05
CA THR A 96 -4.03 6.69 -1.48
C THR A 96 -4.57 6.91 -2.89
N ALA A 97 -4.60 5.88 -3.73
CA ALA A 97 -5.12 5.99 -5.08
C ALA A 97 -6.59 6.46 -5.10
N HIS A 98 -7.40 5.98 -4.15
CA HIS A 98 -8.76 6.45 -3.92
C HIS A 98 -8.82 7.97 -3.72
N SER A 99 -8.00 8.52 -2.83
CA SER A 99 -8.01 9.97 -2.56
C SER A 99 -7.45 10.80 -3.72
N ARG A 100 -6.41 10.31 -4.39
CA ARG A 100 -5.72 11.00 -5.49
C ARG A 100 -6.57 11.05 -6.76
N PHE A 101 -7.21 9.94 -7.13
CA PHE A 101 -7.98 9.86 -8.38
C PHE A 101 -9.49 10.00 -8.18
N LYS A 102 -9.98 10.13 -6.94
CA LYS A 102 -11.42 10.16 -6.62
C LYS A 102 -12.14 8.90 -7.12
N ILE A 103 -11.51 7.75 -6.88
CA ILE A 103 -12.08 6.44 -7.20
C ILE A 103 -13.32 6.26 -6.31
N PRO A 104 -14.49 5.96 -6.91
CA PRO A 104 -15.71 5.67 -6.16
C PRO A 104 -15.53 4.46 -5.24
N LEU A 105 -16.13 4.50 -4.05
CA LEU A 105 -16.08 3.38 -3.09
C LEU A 105 -17.01 2.24 -3.51
N ASP A 106 -18.08 2.57 -4.21
CA ASP A 106 -18.95 1.62 -4.87
C ASP A 106 -18.29 1.12 -6.15
N MET A 107 -17.84 -0.14 -6.12
CA MET A 107 -17.07 -0.81 -7.17
C MET A 107 -17.90 -1.13 -8.44
N ASN A 108 -18.91 -0.32 -8.75
CA ASN A 108 -19.72 -0.46 -9.95
C ASN A 108 -18.85 -0.13 -11.18
N PRO A 109 -18.74 -1.04 -12.18
CA PRO A 109 -17.94 -0.84 -13.38
C PRO A 109 -18.29 0.42 -14.18
N ASN A 110 -19.52 0.93 -14.04
CA ASN A 110 -19.99 2.15 -14.72
C ASN A 110 -19.64 3.43 -13.96
N ASN A 111 -19.22 3.33 -12.71
CA ASN A 111 -18.85 4.51 -11.96
C ASN A 111 -17.52 5.06 -12.44
N MET A 112 -17.52 6.36 -12.71
CA MET A 112 -16.35 7.10 -13.15
C MET A 112 -15.67 7.79 -11.97
N CYS A 113 -14.36 7.94 -12.06
CA CYS A 113 -13.61 8.80 -11.15
C CYS A 113 -14.11 10.24 -11.26
N LYS A 114 -14.56 10.83 -10.14
CA LYS A 114 -15.21 12.15 -10.13
C LYS A 114 -14.18 13.27 -10.06
N VAL A 115 -13.47 13.52 -11.17
CA VAL A 115 -12.53 14.64 -11.31
C VAL A 115 -12.99 15.55 -12.44
N ASN A 116 -13.32 16.80 -12.12
CA ASN A 116 -13.70 17.80 -13.13
C ASN A 116 -12.45 18.22 -13.93
N LYS A 117 -12.51 18.22 -15.28
CA LYS A 117 -11.40 18.62 -16.18
C LYS A 117 -10.82 20.01 -15.87
N GLN A 118 -11.63 20.93 -15.37
CA GLN A 118 -11.21 22.30 -15.04
C GLN A 118 -10.63 22.42 -13.62
N SER A 119 -10.70 21.35 -12.82
CA SER A 119 -10.20 21.35 -11.45
C SER A 119 -8.66 21.44 -11.40
N SER A 120 -8.14 21.91 -10.28
CA SER A 120 -6.71 21.90 -10.01
C SER A 120 -6.10 20.50 -10.00
N LEU A 121 -6.85 19.52 -9.50
CA LEU A 121 -6.45 18.13 -9.53
C LEU A 121 -6.30 17.62 -10.96
N ALA A 122 -7.23 17.94 -11.86
CA ALA A 122 -7.10 17.59 -13.28
C ALA A 122 -5.83 18.18 -13.89
N LYS A 123 -5.54 19.47 -13.66
CA LYS A 123 -4.30 20.11 -14.12
C LYS A 123 -3.05 19.41 -13.59
N LEU A 124 -3.04 19.02 -12.32
CA LEU A 124 -1.95 18.27 -11.71
C LEU A 124 -1.75 16.91 -12.38
N LEU A 125 -2.84 16.15 -12.57
CA LEU A 125 -2.81 14.84 -13.23
C LEU A 125 -2.35 14.96 -14.71
N GLN A 126 -2.78 16.01 -15.40
CA GLN A 126 -2.35 16.31 -16.77
C GLN A 126 -0.86 16.69 -16.85
N GLN A 127 -0.29 17.32 -15.83
CA GLN A 127 1.13 17.69 -15.80
C GLN A 127 2.05 16.58 -15.30
N ALA A 128 1.53 15.60 -14.57
CA ALA A 128 2.32 14.46 -14.09
C ALA A 128 2.95 13.69 -15.25
N LYS A 129 4.27 13.48 -15.18
CA LYS A 129 5.03 12.68 -16.16
C LYS A 129 5.14 11.21 -15.77
N LEU A 130 5.19 10.94 -14.47
CA LEU A 130 5.29 9.60 -13.90
C LEU A 130 4.24 9.44 -12.79
N ILE A 131 3.56 8.32 -12.78
CA ILE A 131 2.61 7.96 -11.72
C ILE A 131 2.90 6.54 -11.27
N ILE A 132 3.25 6.39 -9.99
CA ILE A 132 3.51 5.09 -9.36
C ILE A 132 2.28 4.70 -8.54
N TRP A 133 1.85 3.44 -8.66
CA TRP A 133 0.79 2.85 -7.86
C TRP A 133 1.29 1.57 -7.19
N ASP A 134 1.64 1.66 -5.92
CA ASP A 134 2.07 0.51 -5.10
C ASP A 134 0.90 -0.27 -4.50
N GLU A 135 1.14 -1.56 -4.25
CA GLU A 135 0.12 -2.53 -3.83
C GLU A 135 -1.11 -2.58 -4.75
N ALA A 136 -0.89 -2.43 -6.06
CA ALA A 136 -1.94 -2.48 -7.08
C ALA A 136 -2.82 -3.76 -7.03
N PRO A 137 -2.29 -4.97 -6.71
CA PRO A 137 -3.12 -6.18 -6.55
C PRO A 137 -4.22 -6.09 -5.48
N MET A 138 -4.09 -5.19 -4.50
CA MET A 138 -5.12 -4.94 -3.49
C MET A 138 -6.31 -4.13 -4.03
N THR A 139 -6.20 -3.54 -5.22
CA THR A 139 -7.28 -2.74 -5.81
C THR A 139 -8.13 -3.58 -6.77
N HIS A 140 -9.44 -3.47 -6.63
CA HIS A 140 -10.39 -4.09 -7.55
C HIS A 140 -10.20 -3.55 -8.98
N ARG A 141 -10.26 -4.42 -10.01
CA ARG A 141 -9.99 -4.06 -11.42
C ARG A 141 -10.78 -2.84 -11.89
N ALA A 142 -12.05 -2.75 -11.50
CA ALA A 142 -12.95 -1.64 -11.88
C ALA A 142 -12.40 -0.27 -11.43
N GLY A 143 -11.70 -0.19 -10.29
CA GLY A 143 -11.05 1.04 -9.84
C GLY A 143 -9.89 1.44 -10.76
N ILE A 144 -9.06 0.49 -11.16
CA ILE A 144 -7.92 0.73 -12.07
C ILE A 144 -8.41 1.09 -13.47
N GLU A 145 -9.45 0.42 -13.96
CA GLU A 145 -10.11 0.72 -15.24
C GLU A 145 -10.82 2.08 -15.21
N GLY A 146 -11.39 2.45 -14.07
CA GLY A 146 -11.92 3.79 -13.83
C GLY A 146 -10.86 4.88 -13.93
N VAL A 147 -9.63 4.60 -13.47
CA VAL A 147 -8.49 5.51 -13.59
C VAL A 147 -7.97 5.58 -15.03
N ASP A 148 -7.95 4.49 -15.77
CA ASP A 148 -7.65 4.52 -17.21
C ASP A 148 -8.62 5.44 -17.97
N ARG A 149 -9.94 5.24 -17.79
CA ARG A 149 -10.96 6.11 -18.38
C ARG A 149 -10.80 7.57 -17.97
N LEU A 150 -10.46 7.82 -16.71
CA LEU A 150 -10.16 9.17 -16.23
C LEU A 150 -9.02 9.81 -17.02
N PHE A 151 -7.89 9.12 -17.17
CA PHE A 151 -6.76 9.71 -17.89
C PHE A 151 -7.02 9.86 -19.39
N ARG A 152 -7.74 8.94 -20.01
CA ARG A 152 -8.16 9.09 -21.41
C ARG A 152 -8.99 10.35 -21.62
N ASP A 153 -9.93 10.61 -20.70
CA ASP A 153 -10.75 11.81 -20.71
C ASP A 153 -9.94 13.07 -20.40
N LEU A 154 -9.12 13.06 -19.35
CA LEU A 154 -8.30 14.23 -18.98
C LEU A 154 -7.28 14.62 -20.05
N MET A 155 -6.75 13.65 -20.80
CA MET A 155 -5.73 13.87 -21.82
C MET A 155 -6.30 14.00 -23.23
N ASP A 156 -7.63 13.85 -23.40
CA ASP A 156 -8.32 13.74 -24.68
C ASP A 156 -7.60 12.75 -25.64
N ASN A 157 -7.21 11.59 -25.10
CA ASN A 157 -6.41 10.57 -25.78
C ASN A 157 -6.96 9.17 -25.50
N SER A 158 -7.30 8.42 -26.54
CA SER A 158 -7.89 7.08 -26.42
C SER A 158 -6.91 5.99 -26.00
N GLU A 159 -5.61 6.24 -26.05
CA GLU A 159 -4.55 5.32 -25.62
C GLU A 159 -4.62 5.03 -24.12
N LEU A 160 -4.08 3.89 -23.71
CA LEU A 160 -4.05 3.48 -22.32
C LEU A 160 -3.46 4.59 -21.41
N PHE A 161 -4.19 4.91 -20.35
CA PHE A 161 -3.97 6.00 -19.40
C PHE A 161 -3.68 7.35 -20.06
N GLY A 162 -4.29 7.64 -21.22
CA GLY A 162 -4.06 8.89 -21.93
C GLY A 162 -2.59 9.10 -22.30
N SER A 163 -1.86 8.01 -22.59
CA SER A 163 -0.40 7.98 -22.82
C SER A 163 0.48 8.41 -21.62
N LYS A 164 -0.04 8.42 -20.39
CA LYS A 164 0.80 8.63 -19.20
C LYS A 164 1.78 7.49 -18.99
N VAL A 165 2.88 7.78 -18.30
CA VAL A 165 3.75 6.73 -17.76
C VAL A 165 3.21 6.25 -16.42
N MET A 166 2.62 5.06 -16.44
CA MET A 166 2.05 4.39 -15.27
C MET A 166 2.95 3.25 -14.84
N VAL A 167 3.30 3.19 -13.55
CA VAL A 167 4.07 2.11 -12.95
C VAL A 167 3.27 1.50 -11.82
N PHE A 168 2.70 0.33 -12.08
CA PHE A 168 2.04 -0.47 -11.07
C PHE A 168 3.05 -1.34 -10.34
N GLY A 169 2.80 -1.56 -9.06
CA GLY A 169 3.67 -2.29 -8.17
C GLY A 169 2.89 -3.24 -7.28
N GLY A 170 3.45 -4.39 -6.99
CA GLY A 170 2.87 -5.28 -5.99
C GLY A 170 3.36 -6.70 -6.10
N ASP A 171 2.65 -7.58 -5.40
CA ASP A 171 2.94 -9.01 -5.37
C ASP A 171 1.62 -9.77 -5.26
N PHE A 172 1.24 -10.51 -6.31
CA PHE A 172 0.00 -11.29 -6.32
C PHE A 172 0.00 -12.46 -5.33
N ARG A 173 1.15 -12.77 -4.72
CA ARG A 173 1.26 -13.72 -3.61
C ARG A 173 0.83 -13.12 -2.26
N GLN A 174 0.59 -11.81 -2.21
CA GLN A 174 0.13 -11.09 -1.03
C GLN A 174 -1.39 -10.90 -1.06
N VAL A 175 -1.89 -9.89 -0.36
CA VAL A 175 -3.32 -9.65 -0.18
C VAL A 175 -3.96 -9.18 -1.49
N LEU A 176 -5.04 -9.85 -1.88
CA LEU A 176 -5.87 -9.47 -3.03
C LEU A 176 -6.90 -8.41 -2.64
N SER A 177 -7.59 -7.85 -3.63
CA SER A 177 -8.73 -6.96 -3.39
C SER A 177 -9.80 -7.61 -2.50
N VAL A 178 -10.30 -6.86 -1.52
CA VAL A 178 -11.36 -7.32 -0.63
C VAL A 178 -12.69 -7.39 -1.39
N VAL A 179 -13.27 -8.58 -1.48
CA VAL A 179 -14.62 -8.81 -2.00
C VAL A 179 -15.49 -9.33 -0.86
N VAL A 180 -16.34 -8.46 -0.32
CA VAL A 180 -17.16 -8.78 0.87
C VAL A 180 -18.11 -9.92 0.54
N LYS A 181 -18.04 -11.01 1.31
CA LYS A 181 -18.83 -12.24 1.11
C LYS A 181 -18.61 -12.90 -0.28
N GLY A 182 -17.48 -12.60 -0.93
CA GLY A 182 -17.14 -13.14 -2.25
C GLY A 182 -16.67 -14.59 -2.21
N SER A 183 -16.97 -15.31 -3.29
CA SER A 183 -16.42 -16.62 -3.61
C SER A 183 -15.01 -16.50 -4.24
N LYS A 184 -14.29 -17.62 -4.36
CA LYS A 184 -12.97 -17.65 -5.06
C LYS A 184 -13.05 -17.08 -6.47
N SER A 185 -14.12 -17.36 -7.22
CA SER A 185 -14.34 -16.79 -8.55
C SER A 185 -14.52 -15.27 -8.53
N ASP A 186 -15.20 -14.74 -7.51
CA ASP A 186 -15.40 -13.29 -7.39
C ASP A 186 -14.07 -12.57 -7.14
N PHE A 187 -13.18 -13.12 -6.32
CA PHE A 187 -11.83 -12.58 -6.14
C PHE A 187 -11.01 -12.60 -7.43
N ILE A 188 -11.11 -13.67 -8.21
CA ILE A 188 -10.43 -13.78 -9.49
C ILE A 188 -10.98 -12.73 -10.46
N GLU A 189 -12.29 -12.60 -10.58
CA GLU A 189 -12.94 -11.60 -11.45
C GLU A 189 -12.68 -10.16 -10.99
N ALA A 190 -12.51 -9.93 -9.69
CA ALA A 190 -12.12 -8.63 -9.14
C ALA A 190 -10.66 -8.26 -9.44
N SER A 191 -9.80 -9.23 -9.75
CA SER A 191 -8.35 -9.02 -9.84
C SER A 191 -7.92 -8.23 -11.08
N LEU A 192 -6.84 -7.44 -10.93
CA LEU A 192 -6.19 -6.73 -12.04
C LEU A 192 -5.87 -7.66 -13.22
N VAL A 193 -5.51 -8.93 -12.98
CA VAL A 193 -5.20 -9.88 -14.06
C VAL A 193 -6.38 -10.15 -15.01
N LYS A 194 -7.61 -9.88 -14.57
CA LYS A 194 -8.84 -9.97 -15.37
C LYS A 194 -9.23 -8.66 -16.04
N SER A 195 -8.44 -7.61 -15.89
CA SER A 195 -8.66 -6.33 -16.57
C SER A 195 -8.16 -6.39 -18.00
N TYR A 196 -8.81 -5.64 -18.90
CA TYR A 196 -8.28 -5.40 -20.26
C TYR A 196 -6.92 -4.69 -20.25
N ILE A 197 -6.56 -4.03 -19.13
CA ILE A 197 -5.30 -3.32 -18.96
C ILE A 197 -4.13 -4.31 -18.83
N TRP A 198 -4.36 -5.44 -18.14
CA TRP A 198 -3.28 -6.35 -17.75
C TRP A 198 -2.43 -6.86 -18.91
N PRO A 199 -2.99 -7.34 -20.05
CA PRO A 199 -2.19 -7.78 -21.18
C PRO A 199 -1.22 -6.72 -21.72
N HIS A 200 -1.58 -5.44 -21.61
CA HIS A 200 -0.84 -4.31 -22.16
C HIS A 200 0.29 -3.80 -21.24
N LEU A 201 0.32 -4.21 -19.97
CA LEU A 201 1.40 -3.82 -19.06
C LEU A 201 2.70 -4.54 -19.43
N GLN A 202 3.81 -3.83 -19.51
CA GLN A 202 5.13 -4.46 -19.57
C GLN A 202 5.54 -4.93 -18.16
N LYS A 203 5.80 -6.23 -18.01
CA LYS A 203 6.16 -6.83 -16.71
C LYS A 203 7.67 -6.78 -16.52
N LEU A 204 8.11 -6.11 -15.47
CA LEU A 204 9.51 -6.01 -15.06
C LEU A 204 9.66 -6.79 -13.74
N LYS A 205 10.50 -7.83 -13.75
CA LYS A 205 10.60 -8.77 -12.63
C LYS A 205 11.81 -8.45 -11.77
N LEU A 206 11.62 -8.32 -10.45
CA LEU A 206 12.69 -8.23 -9.47
C LEU A 206 12.83 -9.57 -8.75
N LYS A 207 13.99 -10.22 -8.85
CA LYS A 207 14.17 -11.60 -8.33
C LYS A 207 14.97 -11.66 -7.02
N GLU A 208 15.94 -10.76 -6.85
CA GLU A 208 16.83 -10.79 -5.69
C GLU A 208 16.10 -10.33 -4.41
N ASN A 209 16.15 -11.13 -3.35
CA ASN A 209 15.64 -10.75 -2.05
C ASN A 209 16.69 -9.91 -1.31
N MET A 210 16.37 -8.62 -1.11
CA MET A 210 17.26 -7.66 -0.45
C MET A 210 17.03 -7.60 1.07
N ARG A 211 15.86 -8.03 1.57
CA ARG A 211 15.48 -7.94 2.98
C ARG A 211 16.06 -9.07 3.82
N ALA A 212 15.94 -10.30 3.33
CA ALA A 212 16.41 -11.51 4.00
C ALA A 212 17.65 -12.10 3.29
N ARG A 213 18.51 -11.23 2.76
CA ARG A 213 19.72 -11.62 2.01
C ARG A 213 20.68 -12.50 2.83
N LEU A 214 20.73 -12.27 4.14
CA LEU A 214 21.57 -13.04 5.07
C LEU A 214 20.94 -14.39 5.48
N ASP A 215 19.69 -14.64 5.10
CA ASP A 215 18.97 -15.90 5.35
C ASP A 215 18.30 -16.40 4.05
N PRO A 216 19.09 -16.97 3.14
CA PRO A 216 18.59 -17.44 1.84
C PRO A 216 17.63 -18.63 2.00
N ASP A 217 17.76 -19.43 3.04
CA ASP A 217 16.89 -20.60 3.26
C ASP A 217 15.50 -20.16 3.70
N PHE A 218 15.40 -19.18 4.61
CA PHE A 218 14.13 -18.55 4.96
C PHE A 218 13.50 -17.85 3.75
N SER A 219 14.29 -17.12 2.96
CA SER A 219 13.80 -16.47 1.74
C SER A 219 13.22 -17.48 0.74
N LYS A 220 13.91 -18.61 0.51
CA LYS A 220 13.43 -19.69 -0.37
C LYS A 220 12.16 -20.34 0.19
N TYR A 221 12.10 -20.57 1.50
CA TYR A 221 10.91 -21.11 2.16
C TYR A 221 9.68 -20.22 1.96
N LEU A 222 9.80 -18.91 2.20
CA LEU A 222 8.71 -17.96 1.95
C LEU A 222 8.26 -17.94 0.49
N LEU A 223 9.20 -18.05 -0.45
CA LEU A 223 8.87 -18.12 -1.88
C LEU A 223 8.13 -19.40 -2.24
N ARG A 224 8.49 -20.56 -1.66
CA ARG A 224 7.74 -21.81 -1.88
C ARG A 224 6.32 -21.72 -1.34
N ILE A 225 6.13 -21.12 -0.17
CA ILE A 225 4.78 -20.85 0.38
C ILE A 225 4.00 -19.94 -0.57
N GLY A 226 4.55 -18.78 -0.94
CA GLY A 226 3.86 -17.82 -1.79
C GLY A 226 3.53 -18.36 -3.19
N ASN A 227 4.36 -19.26 -3.72
CA ASN A 227 4.11 -19.92 -5.00
C ASN A 227 3.20 -21.15 -4.90
N GLY A 228 2.78 -21.55 -3.70
CA GLY A 228 1.99 -22.76 -3.48
C GLY A 228 2.73 -24.06 -3.78
N THR A 229 4.07 -24.07 -3.68
CA THR A 229 4.92 -25.24 -3.95
C THR A 229 5.53 -25.85 -2.69
N GLU A 230 5.27 -25.27 -1.52
CA GLU A 230 5.65 -25.87 -0.24
C GLU A 230 4.80 -27.12 0.03
N ASN A 231 5.41 -28.12 0.67
CA ASN A 231 4.70 -29.36 0.97
C ASN A 231 3.53 -29.09 1.92
N THR A 232 2.34 -29.48 1.49
CA THR A 232 1.13 -29.38 2.30
C THR A 232 0.89 -30.68 3.06
N VAL A 233 0.27 -30.53 4.23
CA VAL A 233 -0.35 -31.61 4.99
C VAL A 233 -1.84 -31.64 4.67
N LYS A 234 -2.68 -32.19 5.57
CA LYS A 234 -4.13 -32.21 5.39
C LYS A 234 -4.71 -30.79 5.17
N ASN A 235 -5.73 -30.69 4.33
CA ASN A 235 -6.50 -29.47 4.05
C ASN A 235 -5.66 -28.27 3.56
N GLU A 236 -4.73 -28.49 2.63
CA GLU A 236 -3.88 -27.44 2.04
C GLU A 236 -3.05 -26.64 3.07
N SER A 237 -2.91 -27.16 4.29
CA SER A 237 -2.16 -26.50 5.35
C SER A 237 -0.67 -26.81 5.22
N ILE A 238 0.19 -25.89 5.64
CA ILE A 238 1.65 -26.11 5.68
C ILE A 238 2.10 -26.47 7.10
N HIS A 239 3.17 -27.27 7.21
CA HIS A 239 3.79 -27.53 8.51
C HIS A 239 4.79 -26.44 8.86
N ILE A 240 4.50 -25.65 9.90
CA ILE A 240 5.42 -24.63 10.41
C ILE A 240 6.45 -25.27 11.35
N SER A 241 7.73 -24.92 11.19
CA SER A 241 8.80 -25.40 12.08
C SER A 241 8.52 -25.10 13.55
N GLN A 242 8.80 -26.04 14.44
CA GLN A 242 8.60 -25.85 15.89
C GLN A 242 9.39 -24.67 16.45
N ALA A 243 10.53 -24.32 15.83
CA ALA A 243 11.33 -23.17 16.22
C ALA A 243 10.62 -21.82 15.99
N LEU A 244 9.58 -21.80 15.16
CA LEU A 244 8.77 -20.60 14.84
C LEU A 244 7.44 -20.57 15.59
N LEU A 245 7.13 -21.59 16.40
CA LEU A 245 5.84 -21.75 17.05
C LEU A 245 5.90 -21.45 18.54
N LEU A 246 4.95 -20.65 19.00
CA LEU A 246 4.56 -20.62 20.41
C LEU A 246 3.47 -21.67 20.62
N ARG A 247 3.64 -22.53 21.62
CA ARG A 247 2.69 -23.60 21.91
C ARG A 247 1.43 -23.02 22.53
N TYR A 248 0.29 -23.24 21.88
CA TYR A 248 -1.00 -22.86 22.43
C TYR A 248 -1.34 -23.71 23.66
N THR A 249 -1.75 -23.06 24.75
CA THR A 249 -2.31 -23.71 25.94
C THR A 249 -3.79 -23.32 26.11
N ASN A 250 -4.04 -22.09 26.54
CA ASN A 250 -5.32 -21.41 26.52
C ASN A 250 -5.14 -19.99 25.99
N GLU A 251 -6.24 -19.31 25.66
CA GLU A 251 -6.20 -17.98 25.03
C GLU A 251 -5.45 -16.95 25.89
N ALA A 252 -5.79 -16.83 27.18
CA ALA A 252 -5.20 -15.82 28.06
C ALA A 252 -3.70 -16.01 28.27
N GLU A 253 -3.25 -17.24 28.53
CA GLU A 253 -1.83 -17.58 28.68
C GLU A 253 -1.06 -17.41 27.37
N SER A 254 -1.61 -17.89 26.25
CA SER A 254 -0.93 -17.84 24.96
C SER A 254 -0.74 -16.40 24.48
N ILE A 255 -1.74 -15.53 24.70
CA ILE A 255 -1.61 -14.09 24.42
C ILE A 255 -0.54 -13.46 25.30
N ASN A 256 -0.54 -13.75 26.60
CA ASN A 256 0.50 -13.23 27.49
C ASN A 256 1.89 -13.72 27.10
N GLN A 257 2.03 -15.00 26.74
CA GLN A 257 3.29 -15.57 26.26
C GLN A 257 3.76 -14.91 24.97
N LEU A 258 2.86 -14.67 24.00
CA LEU A 258 3.15 -13.94 22.78
C LEU A 258 3.66 -12.52 23.10
N ILE A 259 2.93 -11.79 23.94
CA ILE A 259 3.31 -10.44 24.37
C ILE A 259 4.69 -10.45 25.02
N THR A 260 4.97 -11.32 25.98
CA THR A 260 6.26 -11.37 26.68
C THR A 260 7.40 -11.84 25.79
N THR A 261 7.13 -12.71 24.80
CA THR A 261 8.13 -13.14 23.82
C THR A 261 8.56 -11.98 22.92
N VAL A 262 7.60 -11.17 22.47
CA VAL A 262 7.89 -10.01 21.61
C VAL A 262 8.41 -8.84 22.44
N TYR A 263 7.81 -8.54 23.58
CA TYR A 263 8.13 -7.44 24.48
C TYR A 263 8.49 -7.95 25.89
N PRO A 264 9.74 -8.41 26.10
CA PRO A 264 10.14 -9.04 27.35
C PRO A 264 10.27 -8.07 28.53
N ASN A 265 10.51 -6.77 28.27
CA ASN A 265 10.66 -5.77 29.32
C ASN A 265 10.02 -4.43 28.92
N PHE A 266 8.96 -4.04 29.65
CA PHE A 266 8.22 -2.80 29.44
C PHE A 266 8.87 -1.57 30.11
N ASN A 267 9.79 -1.76 31.05
CA ASN A 267 10.49 -0.63 31.67
C ASN A 267 11.48 0.04 30.70
N ILE A 268 11.83 -0.64 29.61
CA ILE A 268 12.68 -0.07 28.56
C ILE A 268 11.96 1.06 27.81
N PHE A 269 10.61 1.12 27.84
CA PHE A 269 9.85 2.21 27.20
C PHE A 269 10.14 3.58 27.82
N SER A 270 10.57 3.65 29.09
CA SER A 270 10.97 4.91 29.75
C SER A 270 12.44 5.28 29.59
N GLU A 271 13.32 4.33 29.25
CA GLU A 271 14.78 4.52 29.33
C GLU A 271 15.49 4.53 27.97
N ASN A 272 15.08 3.69 27.02
CA ASN A 272 15.71 3.62 25.70
C ASN A 272 14.77 3.06 24.63
N THR A 273 14.06 3.96 23.97
CA THR A 273 13.05 3.65 22.96
C THR A 273 13.62 2.89 21.74
N TYR A 274 14.93 2.97 21.46
CA TYR A 274 15.54 2.40 20.24
C TYR A 274 15.58 0.86 20.21
N SER A 275 15.66 0.21 21.37
CA SER A 275 15.74 -1.26 21.46
C SER A 275 14.44 -1.98 21.05
N LEU A 276 13.34 -1.23 20.92
CA LEU A 276 11.99 -1.72 20.68
C LEU A 276 11.47 -1.38 19.27
N ILE A 277 12.18 -0.55 18.50
CA ILE A 277 11.75 -0.01 17.19
C ILE A 277 11.52 -1.11 16.12
N ASN A 278 12.01 -2.33 16.34
CA ASN A 278 11.95 -3.42 15.36
C ASN A 278 11.09 -4.60 15.82
N ARG A 279 10.06 -4.35 16.64
CA ARG A 279 9.16 -5.38 17.17
C ARG A 279 7.72 -5.03 16.85
N ALA A 280 6.95 -6.03 16.42
CA ALA A 280 5.53 -5.89 16.12
C ALA A 280 4.81 -7.22 16.36
N ILE A 281 3.55 -7.14 16.78
CA ILE A 281 2.63 -8.28 16.80
C ILE A 281 1.63 -8.04 15.67
N LEU A 282 1.44 -9.04 14.81
CA LEU A 282 0.48 -8.99 13.72
C LEU A 282 -0.58 -10.06 13.96
N THR A 283 -1.85 -9.68 13.84
CA THR A 283 -2.99 -10.59 13.93
C THR A 283 -3.83 -10.49 12.66
N THR A 284 -4.71 -11.46 12.43
CA THR A 284 -5.55 -11.53 11.23
C THR A 284 -6.82 -10.70 11.30
N LYS A 285 -7.23 -10.24 12.50
CA LYS A 285 -8.49 -9.52 12.74
C LYS A 285 -8.26 -8.38 13.73
N ASN A 286 -8.97 -7.27 13.50
CA ASN A 286 -8.91 -6.10 14.37
C ASN A 286 -9.32 -6.41 15.81
N ASP A 287 -10.35 -7.23 16.04
CA ASP A 287 -10.76 -7.59 17.42
C ASP A 287 -9.61 -8.17 18.27
N PHE A 288 -8.69 -8.94 17.65
CA PHE A 288 -7.50 -9.46 18.34
C PHE A 288 -6.38 -8.41 18.47
N VAL A 289 -6.31 -7.44 17.55
CA VAL A 289 -5.43 -6.27 17.71
C VAL A 289 -5.88 -5.50 18.95
N ASP A 290 -7.16 -5.15 19.03
CA ASP A 290 -7.74 -4.37 20.12
C ASP A 290 -7.52 -5.07 21.47
N GLN A 291 -7.79 -6.38 21.55
CA GLN A 291 -7.56 -7.18 22.76
C GLN A 291 -6.09 -7.20 23.21
N ILE A 292 -5.14 -7.24 22.27
CA ILE A 292 -3.71 -7.24 22.58
C ILE A 292 -3.25 -5.84 22.96
N ASP A 293 -3.71 -4.82 22.23
CA ASP A 293 -3.35 -3.42 22.48
C ASP A 293 -3.86 -2.94 23.83
N GLU A 294 -5.09 -3.29 24.24
CA GLU A 294 -5.60 -3.02 25.60
C GLU A 294 -4.69 -3.63 26.69
N LYS A 295 -4.25 -4.88 26.50
CA LYS A 295 -3.32 -5.55 27.43
C LYS A 295 -1.94 -4.91 27.45
N LEU A 296 -1.47 -4.36 26.33
CA LEU A 296 -0.21 -3.65 26.24
C LEU A 296 -0.31 -2.27 26.90
N ILE A 297 -1.40 -1.53 26.66
CA ILE A 297 -1.69 -0.22 27.25
C ILE A 297 -1.64 -0.29 28.77
N GLN A 298 -2.27 -1.30 29.37
CA GLN A 298 -2.26 -1.52 30.83
C GLN A 298 -0.87 -1.85 31.40
N LYS A 299 0.08 -2.31 30.57
CA LYS A 299 1.44 -2.69 31.00
C LYS A 299 2.46 -1.56 30.82
N PHE A 300 2.14 -0.51 30.06
CA PHE A 300 3.06 0.61 29.88
C PHE A 300 3.19 1.42 31.17
N PRO A 301 4.41 1.86 31.53
CA PRO A 301 4.59 2.79 32.63
C PRO A 301 4.04 4.17 32.23
N GLY A 302 3.16 4.74 33.06
CA GLY A 302 2.62 6.08 32.85
C GLY A 302 1.17 6.23 33.26
N THR A 303 0.62 7.42 33.02
CA THR A 303 -0.79 7.71 33.25
C THR A 303 -1.57 7.48 31.96
N ALA A 304 -2.65 6.70 32.03
CA ALA A 304 -3.57 6.53 30.91
C ALA A 304 -4.34 7.83 30.64
N PHE A 305 -4.58 8.12 29.36
CA PHE A 305 -5.37 9.26 28.92
C PHE A 305 -6.42 8.79 27.91
N ASP A 306 -7.68 9.14 28.17
CA ASP A 306 -8.79 8.77 27.31
C ASP A 306 -9.12 9.91 26.35
N TYR A 307 -9.22 9.60 25.06
CA TYR A 307 -9.65 10.54 24.02
C TYR A 307 -11.03 10.15 23.51
N LEU A 308 -12.05 10.91 23.91
CA LEU A 308 -13.43 10.63 23.52
C LEU A 308 -13.73 11.12 22.09
N SER A 309 -14.29 10.26 21.24
CA SER A 309 -14.81 10.66 19.94
C SER A 309 -16.04 11.56 20.06
N ARG A 310 -16.35 12.30 19.00
CA ARG A 310 -17.60 13.09 18.88
C ARG A 310 -18.16 12.89 17.49
N ASP A 311 -19.09 11.95 17.38
CA ASP A 311 -19.65 11.53 16.10
C ASP A 311 -20.95 12.27 15.79
N LYS A 312 -21.08 12.73 14.55
CA LYS A 312 -22.25 13.50 14.08
C LYS A 312 -22.73 13.00 12.72
N CYS A 313 -24.03 12.79 12.62
CA CYS A 313 -24.71 12.55 11.35
C CYS A 313 -24.57 13.77 10.43
N LEU A 314 -24.48 13.54 9.13
CA LEU A 314 -24.58 14.60 8.12
C LEU A 314 -25.96 15.27 8.12
N ASP A 315 -27.00 14.49 8.45
CA ASP A 315 -28.35 14.96 8.72
C ASP A 315 -28.60 14.93 10.24
N ASN A 316 -28.64 16.11 10.86
CA ASN A 316 -28.85 16.26 12.30
C ASN A 316 -30.17 15.63 12.78
N SER A 317 -31.17 15.51 11.91
CA SER A 317 -32.46 14.92 12.27
C SER A 317 -32.37 13.41 12.56
N GLN A 318 -31.31 12.76 12.06
CA GLN A 318 -31.07 11.33 12.24
C GLN A 318 -30.14 11.02 13.41
N GLN A 319 -29.58 12.04 14.09
CA GLN A 319 -28.61 11.86 15.17
C GLN A 319 -29.16 10.95 16.28
N ALA A 320 -30.35 11.25 16.81
CA ALA A 320 -30.94 10.49 17.91
C ALA A 320 -31.34 9.05 17.53
N ILE A 321 -31.48 8.75 16.24
CA ILE A 321 -31.88 7.43 15.73
C ILE A 321 -30.64 6.56 15.46
N LEU A 322 -29.56 7.19 14.99
CA LEU A 322 -28.33 6.49 14.58
C LEU A 322 -27.22 6.57 15.63
N GLU A 323 -27.46 7.19 16.79
CA GLU A 323 -26.44 7.37 17.83
C GLU A 323 -25.83 6.04 18.28
N ASP A 324 -26.65 5.05 18.64
CA ASP A 324 -26.18 3.72 19.02
C ASP A 324 -25.44 3.00 17.88
N PHE A 325 -25.88 3.22 16.64
CA PHE A 325 -25.22 2.66 15.45
C PHE A 325 -23.86 3.32 15.20
N MET A 326 -23.75 4.64 15.36
CA MET A 326 -22.47 5.35 15.22
C MET A 326 -21.49 4.98 16.33
N ASN A 327 -21.97 4.85 17.56
CA ASN A 327 -21.15 4.41 18.71
C ASN A 327 -20.64 2.97 18.54
N SER A 328 -21.27 2.16 17.69
CA SER A 328 -20.80 0.82 17.35
C SER A 328 -19.66 0.80 16.31
N HIS A 329 -19.34 1.93 15.69
CA HIS A 329 -18.31 2.00 14.66
C HIS A 329 -16.93 2.31 15.25
N THR A 330 -15.96 1.47 14.92
CA THR A 330 -14.53 1.67 15.21
C THR A 330 -13.78 1.93 13.90
N PRO A 331 -13.81 3.18 13.37
CA PRO A 331 -13.13 3.49 12.12
C PRO A 331 -11.60 3.34 12.28
N ASN A 332 -10.97 2.66 11.33
CA ASN A 332 -9.52 2.43 11.33
C ASN A 332 -8.73 3.76 11.42
N GLY A 333 -7.69 3.81 12.26
CA GLY A 333 -6.71 4.89 12.29
C GLY A 333 -6.92 5.97 13.34
N PHE A 334 -7.90 5.80 14.24
CA PHE A 334 -7.91 6.51 15.52
C PHE A 334 -7.02 5.78 16.53
N PRO A 335 -6.30 6.49 17.43
CA PRO A 335 -5.72 5.84 18.59
C PRO A 335 -6.84 5.18 19.39
N LEU A 336 -6.64 3.93 19.79
CA LEU A 336 -7.42 3.29 20.84
C LEU A 336 -7.23 4.06 22.15
#